data_AF-A0A2U1P8K7-F1
#
_entry.id   AF-A0A2U1P8K7-F1
#
_cell.length_a   1.000
_cell.length_b   1.000
_cell.length_c   1.000
_cell.angle_alpha   90.00
_cell.angle_beta   90.00
_cell.angle_gamma   90.00
#
_symmetry.space_group_name_H-M   'P 1'
#
loop_
_entity.id
_entity.type
_entity.pdbx_description
1 polymer ?
#
loop_
_entity_poly.entity_id
_entity_poly.type
_entity_poly.pdbx_seq_one_letter_code
_entity_poly.pdbx_strand_id
1 'polypeptide(L)'
;MANLCKLHGWELRDYPRRVYDAVLFSNEIDMLAIRLKEIYPYISQFVLLESNSAFTSIPKPLNFAMNREKFDFIESRLTYRTIGGRFVKGENPFIEEEYQRVAVDHLLRVAGIEDDDLLIMSDVDEIPSAHTINLLRWCDGPPPIKITLDISLMPNLVQFNPYLGSFQS
;
A
#
# COMPACT_ATOMS: atom_id res chain seq x y z
N MET A 1 17.91 -11.16 -14.41
CA MET A 1 17.40 -11.35 -13.04
C MET A 1 18.21 -12.35 -12.24
N ALA A 2 18.48 -13.57 -12.75
CA ALA A 2 19.29 -14.58 -12.07
C ALA A 2 20.59 -14.07 -11.41
N ASN A 3 21.39 -13.27 -12.13
CA ASN A 3 22.62 -12.70 -11.60
C ASN A 3 22.39 -11.72 -10.44
N LEU A 4 21.28 -10.97 -10.46
CA LEU A 4 20.93 -10.02 -9.40
C LEU A 4 20.49 -10.77 -8.14
N CYS A 5 19.59 -11.76 -8.25
CA CYS A 5 19.20 -12.58 -7.11
C CYS A 5 20.44 -13.24 -6.47
N LYS A 6 21.31 -13.84 -7.29
CA LYS A 6 22.56 -14.46 -6.83
C LYS A 6 23.50 -13.49 -6.13
N LEU A 7 23.60 -12.24 -6.58
CA LEU A 7 24.43 -11.21 -5.94
C LEU A 7 23.99 -10.94 -4.50
N HIS A 8 22.68 -11.04 -4.23
CA HIS A 8 22.10 -10.87 -2.90
C HIS A 8 21.99 -12.17 -2.09
N GLY A 9 22.45 -13.31 -2.63
CA GLY A 9 22.28 -14.62 -2.00
C GLY A 9 20.83 -15.12 -2.04
N TRP A 10 20.02 -14.62 -2.98
CA TRP A 10 18.62 -14.98 -3.17
C TRP A 10 18.47 -15.95 -4.34
N GLU A 11 17.47 -16.81 -4.25
CA GLU A 11 17.08 -17.75 -5.29
C GLU A 11 16.18 -17.06 -6.32
N LEU A 12 16.25 -17.50 -7.58
CA LEU A 12 15.39 -16.99 -8.64
C LEU A 12 14.09 -17.78 -8.64
N ARG A 13 12.96 -17.09 -8.70
CA ARG A 13 11.63 -17.69 -8.83
C ARG A 13 11.33 -18.12 -10.26
N ASP A 14 10.51 -19.15 -10.40
CA ASP A 14 9.98 -19.60 -11.69
C ASP A 14 8.99 -18.58 -12.29
N TYR A 15 8.24 -17.89 -11.44
CA TYR A 15 7.29 -16.84 -11.80
C TYR A 15 7.38 -15.64 -10.85
N PRO A 16 7.11 -14.41 -11.33
CA PRO A 16 7.17 -13.24 -10.48
C PRO A 16 5.96 -13.20 -9.55
N ARG A 17 6.16 -12.72 -8.31
CA ARG A 17 5.06 -12.38 -7.41
C ARG A 17 4.13 -11.34 -8.05
N ARG A 18 2.84 -11.43 -7.72
CA ARG A 18 1.92 -10.31 -7.93
C ARG A 18 2.30 -9.20 -6.96
N VAL A 19 2.06 -7.96 -7.36
CA VAL A 19 2.40 -6.80 -6.53
C VAL A 19 1.16 -5.96 -6.32
N TYR A 20 0.92 -5.64 -5.06
CA TYR A 20 -0.13 -4.77 -4.58
C TYR A 20 0.50 -3.46 -4.12
N ASP A 21 0.07 -2.34 -4.69
CA ASP A 21 0.46 -1.00 -4.23
C ASP A 21 -0.69 -0.38 -3.44
N ALA A 22 -0.52 -0.22 -2.14
CA ALA A 22 -1.51 0.34 -1.23
C ALA A 22 -1.12 1.75 -0.80
N VAL A 23 -2.01 2.71 -1.04
CA VAL A 23 -1.76 4.14 -0.77
C VAL A 23 -2.93 4.75 -0.01
N LEU A 24 -2.59 5.47 1.06
CA LEU A 24 -3.51 6.36 1.78
C LEU A 24 -3.48 7.74 1.12
N PHE A 25 -4.54 8.10 0.40
CA PHE A 25 -4.55 9.31 -0.41
C PHE A 25 -5.23 10.50 0.28
N SER A 26 -4.58 11.67 0.16
CA SER A 26 -5.09 12.93 0.72
C SER A 26 -5.45 13.98 -0.35
N ASN A 27 -4.47 14.64 -0.95
CA ASN A 27 -4.67 15.78 -1.85
C ASN A 27 -3.62 15.90 -2.97
N GLU A 28 -2.56 15.10 -2.96
CA GLU A 28 -1.41 15.22 -3.87
C GLU A 28 -1.65 14.50 -5.20
N ILE A 29 -2.61 15.00 -5.99
CA ILE A 29 -3.06 14.38 -7.25
C ILE A 29 -1.90 14.16 -8.22
N ASP A 30 -1.02 15.15 -8.36
CA ASP A 30 0.12 15.08 -9.29
C ASP A 30 1.15 14.04 -8.84
N MET A 31 1.44 13.97 -7.54
CA MET A 31 2.35 12.95 -6.99
C MET A 31 1.77 11.55 -7.16
N LEU A 32 0.47 11.37 -6.91
CA LEU A 32 -0.20 10.09 -7.17
C LEU A 32 -0.09 9.71 -8.64
N ALA A 33 -0.31 10.65 -9.57
CA ALA A 33 -0.20 10.39 -11.00
C ALA A 33 1.22 9.99 -11.42
N ILE A 34 2.26 10.64 -10.86
CA ILE A 34 3.66 10.29 -11.11
C ILE A 34 3.96 8.89 -10.57
N ARG A 35 3.62 8.64 -9.29
CA ARG A 35 3.81 7.34 -8.64
C ARG A 35 3.20 6.22 -9.47
N LEU A 36 1.91 6.31 -9.76
CA LEU A 36 1.16 5.25 -10.45
C LEU A 36 1.74 4.97 -11.85
N LYS A 37 2.17 6.00 -12.58
CA LYS A 37 2.80 5.84 -13.90
C LYS A 37 4.17 5.18 -13.82
N GLU A 38 5.00 5.57 -12.85
CA GLU A 38 6.35 5.03 -12.66
C GLU A 38 6.31 3.51 -12.40
N ILE A 39 5.39 3.07 -11.55
CA ILE A 39 5.33 1.67 -11.10
C ILE A 39 4.36 0.81 -11.90
N TYR A 40 3.52 1.40 -12.76
CA TYR A 40 2.48 0.73 -13.54
C TYR A 40 2.86 -0.63 -14.15
N PRO A 41 4.04 -0.79 -14.79
CA PRO A 41 4.41 -2.06 -15.43
C PRO A 41 4.60 -3.22 -14.45
N TYR A 42 4.79 -2.93 -13.16
CA TYR A 42 5.15 -3.91 -12.14
C TYR A 42 3.99 -4.25 -11.20
N ILE A 43 2.95 -3.40 -11.16
CA ILE A 43 1.82 -3.56 -10.25
C ILE A 43 0.71 -4.41 -10.87
N SER A 44 0.26 -5.39 -10.09
CA SER A 44 -0.86 -6.26 -10.41
C SER A 44 -2.19 -5.63 -9.98
N GLN A 45 -2.22 -5.00 -8.80
CA GLN A 45 -3.41 -4.30 -8.28
C GLN A 45 -3.00 -3.04 -7.52
N PHE A 46 -3.67 -1.94 -7.80
CA PHE A 46 -3.60 -0.70 -7.04
C PHE A 46 -4.72 -0.68 -6.00
N VAL A 47 -4.38 -0.33 -4.77
CA VAL A 47 -5.28 -0.27 -3.62
C VAL A 47 -5.24 1.15 -3.08
N LEU A 48 -6.31 1.90 -3.27
CA LEU A 48 -6.36 3.32 -2.94
C LEU A 48 -7.45 3.58 -1.90
N LEU A 49 -7.05 4.06 -0.72
CA LEU A 49 -7.97 4.50 0.31
C LEU A 49 -7.96 6.02 0.39
N GLU A 50 -9.13 6.67 0.29
CA GLU A 50 -9.25 8.11 0.43
C GLU A 50 -10.15 8.48 1.61
N SER A 51 -9.67 9.38 2.49
CA SER A 51 -10.48 9.91 3.58
C SER A 51 -11.15 11.24 3.20
N ASN A 52 -12.37 11.48 3.70
CA ASN A 52 -13.02 12.80 3.63
C ASN A 52 -12.67 13.71 4.82
N SER A 53 -11.71 13.32 5.66
CA SER A 53 -11.20 14.11 6.78
C SER A 53 -9.71 14.37 6.62
N ALA A 54 -9.30 15.59 6.94
CA ALA A 54 -7.88 15.89 7.15
C ALA A 54 -7.42 15.36 8.51
N PHE A 55 -6.10 15.23 8.71
CA PHE A 55 -5.50 14.91 10.02
C PHE A 55 -5.94 15.86 11.15
N THR A 56 -6.40 17.06 10.80
CA THR A 56 -6.96 18.06 11.74
C THR A 56 -8.46 17.91 12.01
N SER A 57 -9.10 16.82 11.56
CA SER A 57 -10.56 16.59 11.67
C SER A 57 -11.41 17.64 10.94
N ILE A 58 -10.87 18.26 9.90
CA ILE A 58 -11.60 19.19 9.04
C ILE A 58 -12.10 18.41 7.81
N PRO A 59 -13.38 18.56 7.41
CA PRO A 59 -13.88 17.97 6.16
C PRO A 59 -13.03 18.40 4.97
N LYS A 60 -12.59 17.41 4.18
CA LYS A 60 -11.87 17.64 2.91
C LYS A 60 -12.64 17.04 1.74
N PRO A 61 -12.60 17.68 0.55
CA PRO A 61 -13.14 17.06 -0.64
C PRO A 61 -12.39 15.75 -0.96
N LEU A 62 -13.10 14.84 -1.62
CA LEU A 62 -12.53 13.61 -2.15
C LEU A 62 -11.82 13.94 -3.48
N ASN A 63 -10.58 14.40 -3.37
CA ASN A 63 -9.74 14.84 -4.47
C ASN A 63 -9.54 13.77 -5.55
N PHE A 64 -9.37 12.50 -5.18
CA PHE A 64 -9.24 11.42 -6.15
C PHE A 64 -10.58 11.17 -6.85
N ALA A 65 -11.67 11.04 -6.09
CA ALA A 65 -13.01 10.85 -6.67
C ALA A 65 -13.36 11.96 -7.67
N MET A 66 -12.99 13.22 -7.37
CA MET A 66 -13.24 14.37 -8.23
C MET A 66 -12.37 14.43 -9.49
N ASN A 67 -11.27 13.68 -9.54
CA ASN A 67 -10.30 13.69 -10.64
C ASN A 67 -10.09 12.28 -11.21
N ARG A 68 -11.05 11.37 -10.99
CA ARG A 68 -10.91 9.93 -11.28
C ARG A 68 -10.65 9.67 -12.75
N GLU A 69 -11.19 10.51 -13.64
CA GLU A 69 -10.97 10.47 -15.09
C GLU A 69 -9.49 10.61 -15.49
N LYS A 70 -8.64 11.20 -14.65
CA LYS A 70 -7.19 11.29 -14.90
C LYS A 70 -6.49 9.94 -14.72
N PHE A 71 -7.16 8.97 -14.10
CA PHE A 71 -6.63 7.69 -13.68
C PHE A 71 -7.25 6.50 -14.43
N ASP A 72 -7.96 6.74 -15.54
CA ASP A 72 -8.59 5.70 -16.38
C ASP A 72 -7.64 4.56 -16.77
N PHE A 73 -6.34 4.85 -16.90
CA PHE A 73 -5.31 3.86 -17.26
C PHE A 73 -5.10 2.77 -16.19
N ILE A 74 -5.47 3.02 -14.93
CA ILE A 74 -5.39 2.04 -13.84
C ILE A 74 -6.73 1.41 -13.46
N GLU A 75 -7.87 1.88 -14.00
CA GLU A 75 -9.20 1.47 -13.56
C GLU A 75 -9.41 -0.06 -13.59
N SER A 76 -8.87 -0.74 -14.60
CA SER A 76 -8.94 -2.21 -14.69
C SER A 76 -8.21 -2.96 -13.58
N ARG A 77 -7.34 -2.28 -12.82
CA ARG A 77 -6.50 -2.82 -11.73
C ARG A 77 -6.65 -2.01 -10.44
N LEU A 78 -7.71 -1.22 -10.29
CA LEU A 78 -7.90 -0.33 -9.15
C LEU A 78 -8.96 -0.89 -8.21
N THR A 79 -8.58 -1.10 -6.95
CA THR A 79 -9.50 -1.27 -5.82
C THR A 79 -9.51 0.02 -5.02
N TYR A 80 -10.58 0.80 -5.14
CA TYR A 80 -10.73 2.09 -4.49
C TYR A 80 -11.84 2.10 -3.45
N ARG A 81 -11.60 2.73 -2.30
CA ARG A 81 -12.64 2.96 -1.28
C ARG A 81 -12.45 4.31 -0.60
N THR A 82 -13.57 4.90 -0.19
CA THR A 82 -13.60 6.08 0.66
C THR A 82 -13.92 5.71 2.10
N ILE A 83 -13.34 6.46 3.04
CA ILE A 83 -13.68 6.36 4.46
C ILE A 83 -14.10 7.72 5.00
N GLY A 84 -15.10 7.69 5.88
CA GLY A 84 -15.44 8.82 6.72
C GLY A 84 -14.39 8.98 7.80
N GLY A 85 -13.82 10.19 7.97
CA GLY A 85 -13.03 10.46 9.16
C GLY A 85 -13.91 10.52 10.41
N ARG A 86 -13.30 10.32 11.57
CA ARG A 86 -14.04 10.29 12.83
C ARG A 86 -14.47 11.68 13.32
N PHE A 87 -13.86 12.75 12.80
CA PHE A 87 -14.13 14.15 13.13
C PHE A 87 -14.10 14.47 14.65
N VAL A 88 -13.32 13.71 15.43
CA VAL A 88 -13.18 13.90 16.88
C VAL A 88 -12.01 14.83 17.16
N LYS A 89 -12.30 16.03 17.68
CA LYS A 89 -11.27 17.02 18.03
C LYS A 89 -10.55 16.63 19.32
N GLY A 90 -9.22 16.70 19.34
CA GLY A 90 -8.39 16.49 20.52
C GLY A 90 -8.11 15.02 20.86
N GLU A 91 -8.48 14.09 19.98
CA GLU A 91 -8.16 12.67 20.13
C GLU A 91 -6.72 12.37 19.65
N ASN A 92 -6.16 11.28 20.15
CA ASN A 92 -4.82 10.85 19.83
C ASN A 92 -4.71 10.49 18.33
N PRO A 93 -3.79 11.10 17.55
CA PRO A 93 -3.59 10.80 16.14
C PRO A 93 -3.41 9.31 15.82
N PHE A 94 -2.85 8.52 16.74
CA PHE A 94 -2.67 7.07 16.57
C PHE A 94 -3.98 6.29 16.40
N ILE A 95 -5.11 6.80 16.91
CA ILE A 95 -6.43 6.16 16.79
C ILE A 95 -7.00 6.31 15.37
N GLU A 96 -6.77 7.46 14.74
CA GLU A 96 -7.17 7.67 13.35
C GLU A 96 -6.29 6.81 12.41
N GLU A 97 -5.00 6.69 12.71
CA GLU A 97 -4.08 5.79 12.01
C GLU A 97 -4.54 4.33 12.10
N GLU A 98 -4.90 3.85 13.30
CA GLU A 98 -5.40 2.48 13.50
C GLU A 98 -6.68 2.23 12.69
N TYR A 99 -7.62 3.17 12.69
CA TYR A 99 -8.84 3.08 11.91
C TYR A 99 -8.56 3.00 10.40
N GLN A 100 -7.60 3.79 9.91
CA GLN A 100 -7.17 3.75 8.52
C GLN A 100 -6.47 2.44 8.17
N ARG A 101 -5.62 1.91 9.05
CA ARG A 101 -4.95 0.60 8.85
C ARG A 101 -5.96 -0.54 8.72
N VAL A 102 -6.94 -0.61 9.60
CA VAL A 102 -8.02 -1.62 9.51
C VAL A 102 -8.81 -1.49 8.19
N ALA A 103 -9.06 -0.26 7.73
CA ALA A 103 -9.74 -0.03 6.47
C ALA A 103 -8.90 -0.49 5.26
N VAL A 104 -7.58 -0.27 5.28
CA VAL A 104 -6.65 -0.78 4.26
C VAL A 104 -6.62 -2.31 4.28
N ASP A 105 -6.52 -2.95 5.44
CA ASP A 105 -6.51 -4.41 5.56
C ASP A 105 -7.76 -5.04 4.94
N HIS A 106 -8.94 -4.46 5.22
CA HIS A 106 -10.18 -4.89 4.58
C HIS A 106 -10.13 -4.68 3.06
N LEU A 107 -9.61 -3.55 2.60
CA LEU A 107 -9.53 -3.23 1.17
C LEU A 107 -8.57 -4.17 0.43
N LEU A 108 -7.46 -4.55 1.05
CA LEU A 108 -6.50 -5.53 0.56
C LEU A 108 -7.13 -6.91 0.39
N ARG A 109 -7.92 -7.37 1.37
CA ARG A 109 -8.68 -8.63 1.25
C ARG A 109 -9.69 -8.59 0.10
N VAL A 110 -10.41 -7.48 -0.06
CA VAL A 110 -11.34 -7.28 -1.19
C VAL A 110 -10.60 -7.27 -2.52
N ALA A 111 -9.37 -6.74 -2.54
CA ALA A 111 -8.50 -6.74 -3.71
C ALA A 111 -7.91 -8.14 -4.02
N GLY A 112 -8.13 -9.14 -3.17
CA GLY A 112 -7.72 -10.53 -3.39
C GLY A 112 -6.23 -10.77 -3.23
N ILE A 113 -5.59 -10.09 -2.27
CA ILE A 113 -4.19 -10.35 -1.90
C ILE A 113 -4.04 -11.74 -1.26
N GLU A 114 -2.94 -12.44 -1.57
CA GLU A 114 -2.59 -13.77 -1.06
C GLU A 114 -1.20 -13.77 -0.39
N ASP A 115 -0.86 -14.81 0.37
CA ASP A 115 0.34 -14.84 1.24
C ASP A 115 1.69 -14.74 0.49
N ASP A 116 1.75 -15.14 -0.79
CA ASP A 116 2.96 -15.05 -1.62
C ASP A 116 3.04 -13.75 -2.44
N ASP A 117 2.05 -12.87 -2.30
CA ASP A 117 2.03 -11.57 -2.96
C ASP A 117 2.92 -10.55 -2.25
N LEU A 118 3.44 -9.61 -3.04
CA LEU A 118 4.22 -8.48 -2.51
C LEU A 118 3.30 -7.28 -2.25
N LEU A 119 3.18 -6.86 -0.99
CA LEU A 119 2.52 -5.61 -0.63
C LEU A 119 3.54 -4.48 -0.49
N ILE A 120 3.30 -3.40 -1.23
CA ILE A 120 3.96 -2.11 -1.06
C ILE A 120 2.94 -1.18 -0.42
N MET A 121 3.19 -0.74 0.82
CA MET A 121 2.39 0.29 1.46
C MET A 121 3.31 1.46 1.82
N SER A 122 3.01 2.64 1.30
CA SER A 122 3.82 3.85 1.54
C SER A 122 2.99 5.11 1.35
N ASP A 123 3.55 6.24 1.75
CA ASP A 123 2.95 7.53 1.42
C ASP A 123 3.05 7.80 -0.09
N VAL A 124 2.24 8.77 -0.57
CA VAL A 124 2.10 9.09 -1.99
C VAL A 124 3.42 9.59 -2.59
N ASP A 125 4.17 10.37 -1.81
CA ASP A 125 5.46 10.98 -2.17
C ASP A 125 6.66 10.03 -2.07
N GLU A 126 6.48 8.88 -1.41
CA GLU A 126 7.50 7.85 -1.25
C GLU A 126 7.52 6.85 -2.43
N ILE A 127 7.92 7.32 -3.62
CA ILE A 127 7.86 6.52 -4.85
C ILE A 127 8.93 5.41 -4.85
N PRO A 128 8.56 4.12 -4.82
CA PRO A 128 9.50 3.02 -4.83
C PRO A 128 10.21 2.90 -6.19
N SER A 129 11.47 2.49 -6.17
CA SER A 129 12.22 2.24 -7.41
C SER A 129 11.66 1.05 -8.18
N ALA A 130 11.33 1.27 -9.46
CA ALA A 130 10.91 0.25 -10.41
C ALA A 130 11.87 -0.97 -10.44
N HIS A 131 13.18 -0.73 -10.36
CA HIS A 131 14.18 -1.79 -10.36
C HIS A 131 14.07 -2.68 -9.11
N THR A 132 13.88 -2.05 -7.94
CA THR A 132 13.71 -2.75 -6.67
C THR A 132 12.44 -3.59 -6.66
N ILE A 133 11.31 -3.05 -7.13
CA ILE A 133 10.06 -3.82 -7.25
C ILE A 133 10.30 -5.04 -8.13
N ASN A 134 10.92 -4.85 -9.29
CA ASN A 134 11.19 -5.95 -10.20
C ASN A 134 12.11 -7.01 -9.57
N LEU A 135 13.11 -6.61 -8.80
CA LEU A 135 13.98 -7.54 -8.08
C LEU A 135 13.19 -8.38 -7.06
N LEU A 136 12.39 -7.73 -6.21
CA LEU A 136 11.60 -8.39 -5.16
C LEU A 136 10.53 -9.33 -5.72
N ARG A 137 10.00 -9.03 -6.91
CA ARG A 137 9.05 -9.91 -7.60
C ARG A 137 9.67 -11.24 -8.00
N TRP A 138 10.94 -11.24 -8.39
CA TRP A 138 11.59 -12.38 -9.02
C TRP A 138 12.55 -13.15 -8.10
N CYS A 139 12.89 -12.64 -6.93
CA CYS A 139 13.85 -13.28 -6.03
C CYS A 139 13.20 -13.78 -4.73
N ASP A 140 13.58 -14.98 -4.30
CA ASP A 140 13.26 -15.59 -3.00
C ASP A 140 14.48 -15.52 -2.08
N GLY A 141 14.32 -14.96 -0.89
CA GLY A 141 15.45 -14.75 0.03
C GLY A 141 15.57 -13.37 0.67
N PRO A 142 14.86 -12.29 0.24
CA PRO A 142 14.62 -11.20 1.18
C PRO A 142 14.00 -11.85 2.44
N PRO A 143 14.48 -11.55 3.66
CA PRO A 143 13.77 -11.97 4.86
C PRO A 143 12.31 -11.51 4.76
N PRO A 144 11.39 -12.03 5.59
CA PRO A 144 10.09 -11.40 5.80
C PRO A 144 10.30 -10.03 6.47
N ILE A 145 11.00 -9.12 5.78
CA ILE A 145 11.37 -7.82 6.27
C ILE A 145 10.17 -6.93 5.99
N LYS A 146 9.57 -6.46 7.07
CA LYS A 146 8.87 -5.19 7.11
C LYS A 146 9.91 -4.08 6.88
N ILE A 147 10.26 -3.80 5.61
CA ILE A 147 11.19 -2.70 5.29
C ILE A 147 10.35 -1.45 5.40
N THR A 148 10.65 -0.58 6.35
CA THR A 148 10.07 0.77 6.40
C THR A 148 10.77 1.60 5.32
N LEU A 149 10.21 2.11 4.22
CA LEU A 149 8.87 2.30 3.62
C LEU A 149 7.94 1.07 3.60
N ASP A 150 6.96 0.98 4.50
CA ASP A 150 6.18 -0.21 4.96
C ASP A 150 5.84 -1.29 3.88
N ILE A 151 6.85 -1.92 3.30
CA ILE A 151 6.77 -3.05 2.38
C ILE A 151 6.72 -4.29 3.27
N SER A 152 5.55 -4.90 3.35
CA SER A 152 5.31 -6.09 4.16
C SER A 152 5.14 -7.30 3.23
N LEU A 153 5.94 -8.35 3.43
CA LEU A 153 5.56 -9.70 3.02
C LEU A 153 4.55 -10.16 4.06
N MET A 154 3.32 -10.53 3.64
CA MET A 154 2.20 -10.82 4.55
C MET A 154 2.05 -12.32 4.81
N PRO A 155 2.69 -12.91 5.84
CA PRO A 155 2.23 -14.17 6.38
C PRO A 155 1.23 -13.88 7.52
N ASN A 156 -0.06 -14.03 7.21
CA ASN A 156 -1.21 -13.97 8.13
C ASN A 156 -1.67 -12.59 8.59
N LEU A 157 -3.00 -12.43 8.61
CA LEU A 157 -3.71 -11.17 8.84
C LEU A 157 -3.99 -10.88 10.33
N VAL A 158 -3.12 -10.03 10.91
CA VAL A 158 -3.28 -8.94 11.91
C VAL A 158 -3.63 -9.25 13.38
N GLN A 159 -2.85 -8.64 14.30
CA GLN A 159 -3.36 -7.93 15.50
C GLN A 159 -2.36 -6.87 15.94
N PHE A 160 -2.76 -5.68 16.41
CA PHE A 160 -2.03 -4.88 17.43
C PHE A 160 -2.65 -5.17 18.80
N ASN A 161 -1.85 -5.27 19.85
CA ASN A 161 -2.23 -5.46 21.25
C ASN A 161 -1.99 -4.13 21.99
N PRO A 162 -3.03 -3.34 22.25
CA PRO A 162 -2.90 -2.01 22.87
C PRO A 162 -2.67 -2.04 24.39
N TYR A 163 -2.73 -3.21 25.04
CA TYR A 163 -2.34 -3.38 26.45
C TYR A 163 -0.84 -3.69 26.63
N LEU A 164 -0.18 -4.15 25.56
CA LEU A 164 1.26 -4.44 25.49
C LEU A 164 2.04 -3.53 24.52
N GLY A 165 1.35 -2.77 23.67
CA GLY A 165 1.97 -2.03 22.57
C GLY A 165 2.59 -2.94 21.50
N SER A 166 1.98 -4.08 21.16
CA SER A 166 2.63 -5.09 20.29
C SER A 166 1.67 -5.84 19.38
N PHE A 167 2.05 -6.19 18.14
CA PHE A 167 1.19 -6.93 17.22
C PHE A 167 1.20 -8.48 17.44
N GLN A 168 0.07 -9.21 17.31
CA GLN A 168 -0.06 -10.68 17.44
C GLN A 168 -0.95 -11.31 16.36
N SER A 169 -0.81 -12.61 16.07
CA SER A 169 -1.38 -13.39 14.93
C SER A 169 -1.57 -12.67 13.59
#